data_AF-A0A1C9UMI4-F1
#
_entry.id   AF-A0A1C9UMI4-F1
#
_cell.length_a   1.000
_cell.length_b   1.000
_cell.length_c   1.000
_cell.angle_alpha   90.00
_cell.angle_beta   90.00
_cell.angle_gamma   90.00
#
_symmetry.space_group_name_H-M   'P 1'
#
loop_
_entity.id
_entity.type
_entity.pdbx_description
1 polymer ?
#
loop_
_entity_poly.entity_id
_entity_poly.type
_entity_poly.pdbx_seq_one_letter_code
_entity_poly.pdbx_strand_id
1 'polypeptide(L)'
;MTCSPLEQFAIIPLIPIHIGNFYLSFTNSSLFMLLTISLVLLLVHFVTLNGGHLVPNAWQSFVEIIYDFVLNLVNEQISGPSSMKQRFFPLIFVTFLFLLFSNLIGMIPYSFTVTSHFLITLGLSLSLFIGITIVGFQTHGLHFFSLLLPQGVPLPLAPFLVLLELISYRFRALSLGIRLFANMMAGHSLVKILSGFAWTMLSMGGIMYLAHLAPFLIVFALTGLELGVAILQAYVFTILICIYLNDAINLH
;
A
#
# COMPACT_ATOMS: atom_id res chain seq x y z
N MET A 1 2.90 -23.69 -20.08
CA MET A 1 3.22 -24.33 -18.78
C MET A 1 4.18 -23.39 -18.05
N THR A 2 3.72 -22.65 -17.04
CA THR A 2 4.64 -21.96 -16.12
C THR A 2 5.07 -22.98 -15.08
N CYS A 3 6.37 -23.25 -14.96
CA CYS A 3 6.91 -24.34 -14.12
C CYS A 3 6.81 -24.02 -12.62
N SER A 4 6.49 -22.78 -12.24
CA SER A 4 6.16 -22.42 -10.85
C SER A 4 5.16 -21.25 -10.77
N PRO A 5 4.24 -21.23 -9.79
CA PRO A 5 3.29 -20.12 -9.61
C PRO A 5 4.01 -18.78 -9.34
N LEU A 6 5.19 -18.81 -8.70
CA LEU A 6 6.00 -17.64 -8.34
C LEU A 6 6.71 -16.97 -9.53
N GLU A 7 6.76 -17.61 -10.70
CA GLU A 7 7.42 -17.09 -11.91
C GLU A 7 6.81 -15.75 -12.38
N GLN A 8 5.56 -15.43 -11.99
CA GLN A 8 4.94 -14.12 -12.30
C GLN A 8 5.63 -12.94 -11.60
N PHE A 9 6.33 -13.19 -10.49
CA PHE A 9 7.03 -12.17 -9.73
C PHE A 9 8.49 -12.04 -10.19
N ALA A 10 8.91 -12.76 -11.24
CA ALA A 10 10.27 -12.67 -11.75
C ALA A 10 10.54 -11.29 -12.35
N ILE A 11 11.62 -10.66 -11.89
CA ILE A 11 12.07 -9.36 -12.39
C ILE A 11 12.88 -9.60 -13.66
N ILE A 12 12.30 -9.25 -14.81
CA ILE A 12 12.97 -9.34 -16.10
C ILE A 12 13.53 -7.95 -16.46
N PRO A 13 14.83 -7.82 -16.76
CA PRO A 13 15.38 -6.59 -17.31
C PRO A 13 14.91 -6.40 -18.76
N LEU A 14 14.23 -5.29 -19.04
CA LEU A 14 13.77 -4.89 -20.37
C LEU A 14 14.87 -4.11 -21.10
N ILE A 15 15.53 -3.17 -20.40
CA ILE A 15 16.63 -2.36 -20.95
C ILE A 15 17.78 -2.41 -19.95
N PRO A 16 18.79 -3.28 -20.15
CA PRO A 16 19.95 -3.33 -19.28
C PRO A 16 20.82 -2.09 -19.49
N ILE A 17 20.96 -1.26 -18.47
CA ILE A 17 21.85 -0.09 -18.48
C ILE A 17 22.89 -0.33 -17.39
N HIS A 18 24.15 -0.44 -17.79
CA HIS A 18 25.28 -0.56 -16.87
C HIS A 18 25.97 0.80 -16.78
N ILE A 19 25.93 1.41 -15.59
CA ILE A 19 26.71 2.62 -15.28
C ILE A 19 27.81 2.20 -14.31
N GLY A 20 29.01 1.91 -14.83
CA GLY A 20 30.12 1.39 -14.03
C GLY A 20 29.78 0.05 -13.37
N ASN A 21 29.98 -0.06 -12.05
CA ASN A 21 29.62 -1.25 -11.26
C ASN A 21 28.13 -1.32 -10.86
N PHE A 22 27.32 -0.30 -11.18
CA PHE A 22 25.91 -0.29 -10.84
C PHE A 22 25.07 -0.83 -12.00
N TYR A 23 24.30 -1.88 -11.72
CA TYR A 23 23.29 -2.44 -12.61
C TYR A 23 22.00 -1.61 -12.49
N LEU A 24 21.83 -0.60 -13.34
CA LEU A 24 20.63 0.24 -13.42
C LEU A 24 19.73 -0.20 -14.58
N SER A 25 19.36 -1.48 -14.60
CA SER A 25 18.48 -1.99 -15.65
C SER A 25 17.05 -1.51 -15.47
N PHE A 26 16.42 -1.04 -16.54
CA PHE A 26 14.97 -0.86 -16.59
C PHE A 26 14.31 -2.24 -16.60
N THR A 27 13.52 -2.54 -15.59
CA THR A 27 12.87 -3.84 -15.39
C THR A 27 11.36 -3.73 -15.57
N ASN A 28 10.66 -4.87 -15.63
CA ASN A 28 9.20 -4.89 -15.58
C ASN A 28 8.66 -4.09 -14.37
N SER A 29 9.27 -4.26 -13.19
CA SER A 29 8.86 -3.54 -11.97
C SER A 29 8.92 -2.01 -12.14
N SER A 30 10.01 -1.50 -12.74
CA SER A 30 10.10 -0.05 -13.02
C SER A 30 9.12 0.43 -14.08
N LEU A 31 8.79 -0.41 -15.07
CA LEU A 31 7.77 -0.07 -16.08
C LEU A 31 6.40 0.07 -15.43
N PHE A 32 5.96 -0.91 -14.65
CA PHE A 32 4.66 -0.87 -14.00
C PHE A 32 4.57 0.26 -12.95
N MET A 33 5.66 0.56 -12.24
CA MET A 33 5.70 1.72 -11.35
C MET A 33 5.62 3.05 -12.11
N LEU A 34 6.27 3.17 -13.27
CA LEU A 34 6.14 4.35 -14.12
C LEU A 34 4.72 4.49 -14.67
N LEU A 35 4.10 3.37 -15.04
CA LEU A 35 2.72 3.32 -15.50
C LEU A 35 1.74 3.75 -14.40
N THR A 36 1.93 3.31 -13.15
CA THR A 36 1.06 3.73 -12.04
C THR A 36 1.18 5.24 -11.80
N ILE A 37 2.40 5.77 -11.76
CA ILE A 37 2.64 7.22 -11.60
C ILE A 37 2.05 8.01 -12.77
N SER A 38 2.29 7.57 -14.00
CA SER A 38 1.77 8.22 -15.21
C SER A 38 0.24 8.23 -15.22
N LEU A 39 -0.41 7.14 -14.81
CA LEU A 39 -1.86 7.05 -14.75
C LEU A 39 -2.44 7.98 -13.69
N VAL A 40 -1.84 8.03 -12.50
CA VAL A 40 -2.24 8.96 -11.43
C VAL A 40 -2.08 10.41 -11.88
N LEU A 41 -0.93 10.76 -12.46
CA LEU A 41 -0.67 12.11 -12.95
C LEU A 41 -1.61 12.51 -14.07
N LEU A 42 -1.86 11.62 -15.03
CA LEU A 42 -2.82 11.87 -16.11
C LEU A 42 -4.22 12.07 -15.55
N LEU A 43 -4.64 11.26 -14.59
CA LEU A 43 -5.97 11.34 -14.00
C LEU A 43 -6.17 12.65 -13.22
N VAL A 44 -5.18 13.08 -12.43
CA VAL A 44 -5.19 14.39 -11.75
C VAL A 44 -5.12 15.54 -12.76
N HIS A 45 -4.27 15.43 -13.79
CA HIS A 45 -4.14 16.42 -14.84
C HIS A 45 -5.46 16.60 -15.59
N PHE A 46 -6.11 15.50 -15.98
CA PHE A 46 -7.36 15.51 -16.71
C PHE A 46 -8.48 16.22 -15.95
N VAL A 47 -8.53 16.06 -14.63
CA VAL A 47 -9.50 16.75 -13.77
C VAL A 47 -9.14 18.22 -13.57
N THR A 48 -7.86 18.58 -13.59
CA THR A 48 -7.38 19.94 -13.33
C THR A 48 -7.21 20.80 -14.59
N LEU A 49 -7.37 20.22 -15.79
CA LEU A 49 -6.98 20.83 -17.07
C LEU A 49 -7.64 22.17 -17.41
N ASN A 50 -8.68 22.61 -16.68
CA ASN A 50 -9.29 23.94 -16.81
C ASN A 50 -9.69 24.56 -15.47
N GLY A 51 -9.06 24.15 -14.35
CA GLY A 51 -9.48 24.54 -12.99
C GLY A 51 -10.71 23.78 -12.47
N GLY A 52 -11.14 22.73 -13.19
CA GLY A 52 -12.36 21.98 -12.93
C GLY A 52 -13.59 22.63 -13.56
N HIS A 53 -14.54 21.82 -14.02
CA HIS A 53 -15.83 22.34 -14.49
C HIS A 53 -16.74 22.60 -13.28
N LEU A 54 -17.55 23.68 -13.34
CA LEU A 54 -18.50 24.03 -12.27
C LEU A 54 -19.59 22.95 -12.07
N VAL A 55 -19.93 22.24 -13.15
CA VAL A 55 -20.69 20.98 -13.11
C VAL A 55 -19.69 19.87 -13.36
N PRO A 56 -19.45 18.97 -12.38
CA PRO A 56 -18.38 17.99 -12.48
C PRO A 56 -18.74 16.94 -13.53
N ASN A 57 -17.74 16.61 -14.37
CA ASN A 57 -17.82 15.43 -15.23
C ASN A 57 -17.69 14.15 -14.39
N ALA A 58 -18.12 12.98 -14.89
CA ALA A 58 -18.05 11.72 -14.16
C ALA A 58 -16.64 11.40 -13.63
N TRP A 59 -15.61 11.71 -14.43
CA TRP A 59 -14.20 11.55 -14.04
C TRP A 59 -13.76 12.54 -12.97
N GLN A 60 -14.24 13.78 -13.02
CA GLN A 60 -13.98 14.79 -11.99
C GLN A 60 -14.64 14.39 -10.67
N SER A 61 -15.91 13.95 -10.71
CA SER A 61 -16.62 13.46 -9.53
C SER A 61 -15.91 12.28 -8.86
N PHE A 62 -15.39 11.33 -9.65
CA PHE A 62 -14.62 10.21 -9.12
C PHE A 62 -13.37 10.66 -8.33
N VAL A 63 -12.62 11.63 -8.87
CA VAL A 63 -11.44 12.18 -8.20
C VAL A 63 -11.80 13.00 -6.97
N GLU A 64 -12.86 13.81 -7.05
CA GLU A 64 -13.36 14.59 -5.92
C GLU A 64 -13.82 13.68 -4.77
N ILE A 65 -14.51 12.57 -5.06
CA ILE A 65 -14.90 11.58 -4.04
C ILE A 65 -13.67 10.99 -3.34
N ILE A 66 -12.62 10.65 -4.10
CA ILE A 66 -11.38 10.13 -3.50
C ILE A 66 -10.69 11.22 -2.66
N TYR A 67 -10.65 12.45 -3.16
CA TYR A 67 -10.09 13.59 -2.45
C TYR A 67 -10.82 13.84 -1.14
N ASP A 68 -12.14 13.94 -1.16
CA ASP A 68 -12.98 14.15 0.02
C ASP A 68 -12.87 12.98 1.00
N PHE A 69 -12.80 11.74 0.50
CA PHE A 69 -12.58 10.56 1.34
C PHE A 69 -11.28 10.66 2.13
N VAL A 70 -10.16 10.98 1.46
CA VAL A 70 -8.86 11.14 2.12
C VAL A 70 -8.89 12.35 3.06
N LEU A 71 -9.53 13.45 2.66
CA LEU A 71 -9.62 14.66 3.47
C LEU A 71 -10.37 14.41 4.78
N ASN A 72 -11.50 13.72 4.70
CA ASN A 72 -12.29 13.33 5.87
C ASN A 72 -11.50 12.39 6.78
N LEU A 73 -10.81 11.39 6.21
CA LEU A 73 -9.93 10.49 6.96
C LEU A 73 -8.84 11.27 7.71
N VAL A 74 -8.17 12.22 7.06
CA VAL A 74 -7.16 13.08 7.72
C VAL A 74 -7.78 13.93 8.82
N ASN A 75 -8.96 14.51 8.57
CA ASN A 75 -9.63 15.38 9.52
C ASN A 75 -10.09 14.66 10.78
N GLU A 76 -10.58 13.42 10.65
CA GLU A 76 -11.05 12.59 11.75
C GLU A 76 -9.89 12.00 12.58
N GLN A 77 -8.81 11.57 11.93
CA GLN A 77 -7.72 10.87 12.61
C GLN A 77 -6.67 11.82 13.18
N ILE A 78 -6.41 12.95 12.53
CA ILE A 78 -5.45 13.93 13.01
C ILE A 78 -6.20 15.01 13.81
N SER A 79 -6.12 14.92 15.13
CA SER A 79 -6.48 16.02 16.05
C SER A 79 -5.50 17.19 15.89
N GLY A 80 -6.00 18.43 15.85
CA GLY A 80 -5.17 19.63 15.75
C GLY A 80 -5.75 20.74 14.86
N PRO A 81 -5.07 21.89 14.77
CA PRO A 81 -5.52 23.02 13.94
C PRO A 81 -5.49 22.67 12.46
N SER A 82 -6.45 23.21 11.70
CA SER A 82 -6.62 22.92 10.26
C SER A 82 -5.37 23.20 9.42
N SER A 83 -4.54 24.18 9.83
CA SER A 83 -3.27 24.51 9.16
C SER A 83 -2.24 23.38 9.22
N MET A 84 -2.17 22.65 10.34
CA MET A 84 -1.30 21.48 10.47
C MET A 84 -1.80 20.33 9.62
N LYS A 85 -3.12 20.06 9.63
CA LYS A 85 -3.71 18.98 8.82
C LYS A 85 -3.46 19.19 7.33
N GLN A 86 -3.62 20.42 6.84
CA GLN A 86 -3.36 20.78 5.44
C GLN A 86 -1.91 20.58 5.01
N ARG A 87 -0.94 20.71 5.93
CA ARG A 87 0.48 20.48 5.60
C ARG A 87 0.78 19.00 5.34
N PHE A 88 0.14 18.08 6.06
CA PHE A 88 0.37 16.64 5.91
C PHE A 88 -0.57 15.96 4.91
N PHE A 89 -1.70 16.60 4.59
CA PHE A 89 -2.67 16.08 3.64
C PHE A 89 -2.05 15.65 2.29
N PRO A 90 -1.16 16.41 1.62
CA PRO A 90 -0.57 15.99 0.35
C PRO A 90 0.22 14.68 0.45
N LEU A 91 0.97 14.47 1.54
CA LEU A 91 1.73 13.24 1.76
C LEU A 91 0.81 12.02 1.86
N ILE A 92 -0.27 12.17 2.63
CA ILE A 92 -1.25 11.12 2.88
C ILE A 92 -2.03 10.81 1.59
N PHE A 93 -2.42 11.85 0.85
CA PHE A 93 -3.12 11.74 -0.43
C PHE A 93 -2.29 11.02 -1.50
N VAL A 94 -1.02 11.42 -1.69
CA VAL A 94 -0.12 10.76 -2.64
C VAL A 94 0.13 9.31 -2.25
N THR A 95 0.31 9.03 -0.97
CA THR A 95 0.51 7.65 -0.47
C THR A 95 -0.73 6.78 -0.73
N PHE A 96 -1.92 7.29 -0.42
CA PHE A 96 -3.18 6.60 -0.67
C PHE A 96 -3.39 6.30 -2.15
N LEU A 97 -3.23 7.31 -3.03
CA LEU A 97 -3.38 7.11 -4.46
C LEU A 97 -2.35 6.12 -5.02
N PHE A 98 -1.09 6.28 -4.64
CA PHE A 98 -0.03 5.40 -5.09
C PHE A 98 -0.33 3.94 -4.75
N LEU A 99 -0.74 3.66 -3.50
CA LEU A 99 -1.07 2.30 -3.06
C LEU A 99 -2.35 1.77 -3.72
N LEU A 100 -3.39 2.59 -3.80
CA LEU A 100 -4.67 2.20 -4.41
C LEU A 100 -4.46 1.81 -5.87
N PHE A 101 -3.84 2.66 -6.68
CA PHE A 101 -3.63 2.39 -8.10
C PHE A 101 -2.60 1.29 -8.33
N SER A 102 -1.53 1.20 -7.53
CA SER A 102 -0.55 0.11 -7.67
C SER A 102 -1.15 -1.26 -7.35
N ASN A 103 -2.00 -1.36 -6.32
CA ASN A 103 -2.69 -2.60 -6.00
C ASN A 103 -3.73 -2.94 -7.08
N LEU A 104 -4.49 -1.95 -7.55
CA LEU A 104 -5.55 -2.16 -8.53
C LEU A 104 -5.02 -2.57 -9.91
N ILE A 105 -3.94 -1.92 -10.38
CA ILE A 105 -3.22 -2.31 -11.60
C ILE A 105 -2.63 -3.71 -11.44
N GLY A 106 -2.17 -4.04 -10.23
CA GLY A 106 -1.67 -5.36 -9.91
C GLY A 106 -2.70 -6.46 -10.16
N MET A 107 -3.98 -6.21 -9.91
CA MET A 107 -5.05 -7.19 -10.08
C MET A 107 -5.46 -7.46 -11.54
N ILE A 108 -5.02 -6.63 -12.49
CA ILE A 108 -5.30 -6.82 -13.91
C ILE A 108 -4.59 -8.11 -14.38
N PRO A 109 -5.28 -9.05 -15.06
CA PRO A 109 -4.65 -10.26 -15.55
C PRO A 109 -3.48 -9.91 -16.48
N TYR A 110 -2.36 -10.64 -16.35
CA TYR A 110 -1.09 -10.38 -17.03
C TYR A 110 -0.31 -9.13 -16.59
N SER A 111 -0.80 -8.40 -15.59
CA SER A 111 -0.07 -7.28 -14.99
C SER A 111 0.97 -7.75 -13.97
N PHE A 112 1.95 -6.88 -13.69
CA PHE A 112 2.94 -7.09 -12.65
C PHE A 112 2.61 -6.26 -11.42
N THR A 113 2.44 -6.92 -10.28
CA THR A 113 2.13 -6.29 -9.00
C THR A 113 3.40 -5.76 -8.35
N VAL A 114 3.66 -4.45 -8.46
CA VAL A 114 4.84 -3.82 -7.82
C VAL A 114 4.81 -3.99 -6.29
N THR A 115 3.62 -4.00 -5.69
CA THR A 115 3.42 -4.16 -4.23
C THR A 115 3.59 -5.61 -3.72
N SER A 116 3.78 -6.59 -4.61
CA SER A 116 4.17 -7.95 -4.23
C SER A 116 5.65 -8.08 -3.86
N HIS A 117 6.45 -7.03 -4.03
CA HIS A 117 7.87 -7.05 -3.75
C HIS A 117 8.16 -6.56 -2.34
N PHE A 118 8.69 -7.45 -1.51
CA PHE A 118 8.98 -7.19 -0.10
C PHE A 118 9.83 -5.92 0.13
N LEU A 119 10.87 -5.70 -0.70
CA LEU A 119 11.74 -4.53 -0.56
C LEU A 119 10.99 -3.21 -0.83
N ILE A 120 10.05 -3.20 -1.78
CA ILE A 120 9.34 -1.99 -2.18
C ILE A 120 8.36 -1.59 -1.08
N THR A 121 7.56 -2.53 -0.58
CA THR A 121 6.56 -2.25 0.46
C THR A 121 7.20 -1.93 1.81
N LEU A 122 8.26 -2.64 2.21
CA LEU A 122 9.02 -2.29 3.40
C LEU A 122 9.76 -0.97 3.25
N GLY A 123 10.35 -0.71 2.08
CA GLY A 123 11.03 0.55 1.80
C GLY A 123 10.09 1.75 1.96
N LEU A 124 8.89 1.66 1.39
CA LEU A 124 7.85 2.68 1.55
C LEU A 124 7.46 2.86 3.03
N SER A 125 7.17 1.75 3.72
CA SER A 125 6.73 1.78 5.12
C SER A 125 7.79 2.35 6.06
N LEU A 126 9.05 1.94 5.91
CA LEU A 126 10.18 2.45 6.69
C LEU A 126 10.46 3.92 6.39
N SER A 127 10.39 4.34 5.12
CA SER A 127 10.60 5.74 4.73
C SER A 127 9.56 6.67 5.36
N LEU A 128 8.27 6.30 5.29
CA LEU A 128 7.19 7.06 5.91
C LEU A 128 7.33 7.10 7.43
N PHE A 129 7.68 5.97 8.04
CA PHE A 129 7.90 5.91 9.47
C PHE A 129 9.06 6.81 9.93
N ILE A 130 10.21 6.75 9.25
CA ILE A 130 11.35 7.65 9.53
C ILE A 130 10.92 9.11 9.37
N GLY A 131 10.15 9.44 8.32
CA GLY A 131 9.60 10.77 8.12
C GLY A 131 8.74 11.25 9.29
N ILE A 132 7.83 10.40 9.79
CA ILE A 132 6.99 10.70 10.95
C ILE A 132 7.84 10.88 12.21
N THR A 133 8.84 10.03 12.44
CA THR A 133 9.76 10.16 13.58
C THR A 133 10.54 11.48 13.52
N ILE A 134 11.05 11.88 12.35
CA ILE A 134 11.74 13.16 12.16
C ILE A 134 10.81 14.33 12.50
N VAL A 135 9.57 14.30 12.00
CA VAL A 135 8.57 15.33 12.29
C VAL A 135 8.29 15.41 13.80
N GLY A 136 8.11 14.27 14.48
CA GLY A 136 7.88 14.23 15.94
C GLY A 136 9.05 14.81 16.75
N PHE A 137 10.29 14.51 16.36
CA PHE A 137 11.47 15.12 16.98
C PHE A 137 11.58 16.61 16.71
N GLN A 138 11.18 17.10 15.53
CA GLN A 138 11.19 18.52 15.21
C GLN A 138 10.14 19.31 15.99
N THR A 139 8.96 18.73 16.24
CA THR A 139 7.88 19.42 16.97
C THR A 139 8.12 19.47 18.47
N HIS A 140 8.65 18.39 19.07
CA HIS A 140 8.73 18.25 20.54
C HIS A 140 10.13 18.09 21.11
N GLY A 141 11.15 17.91 20.26
CA GLY A 141 12.54 17.75 20.71
C GLY A 141 12.73 16.59 21.67
N LEU A 142 13.30 16.86 22.85
CA LEU A 142 13.52 15.87 23.91
C LEU A 142 12.23 15.41 24.60
N HIS A 143 11.13 16.17 24.49
CA HIS A 143 9.82 15.77 25.03
C HIS A 143 9.17 14.64 24.22
N PHE A 144 9.68 14.33 23.01
CA PHE A 144 9.26 13.17 22.23
C PHE A 144 9.47 11.84 22.97
N PHE A 145 10.47 11.76 23.86
CA PHE A 145 10.67 10.58 24.70
C PHE A 145 9.53 10.33 25.70
N SER A 146 8.66 11.32 25.96
CA SER A 146 7.44 11.12 26.74
C SER A 146 6.47 10.17 26.04
N LEU A 147 6.53 10.02 24.72
CA LEU A 147 5.74 9.02 23.99
C LEU A 147 6.08 7.59 24.45
N LEU A 148 7.32 7.35 24.88
CA LEU A 148 7.77 6.04 25.33
C LEU A 148 7.41 5.73 26.79
N LEU A 149 6.92 6.72 27.54
CA LEU A 149 6.58 6.59 28.96
C LEU A 149 5.14 7.04 29.24
N PRO A 150 4.18 6.12 29.41
CA PRO A 150 2.84 6.43 29.87
C PRO A 150 2.89 7.11 31.24
N GLN A 151 2.07 8.15 31.43
CA GLN A 151 1.96 8.85 32.70
C GLN A 151 1.37 7.91 33.78
N GLY A 152 2.02 7.85 34.95
CA GLY A 152 1.54 7.08 36.11
C GLY A 152 2.20 5.72 36.35
N VAL A 153 3.26 5.36 35.60
CA VAL A 153 3.97 4.09 35.81
C VAL A 153 4.91 4.18 37.03
N PRO A 154 4.90 3.19 37.95
CA PRO A 154 5.83 3.13 39.08
C PRO A 154 7.30 3.08 38.60
N LEU A 155 8.16 3.90 39.23
CA LEU A 155 9.56 4.14 38.85
C LEU A 155 10.41 2.89 38.57
N PRO A 156 10.25 1.75 39.30
CA PRO A 156 11.03 0.54 39.02
C PRO A 156 10.67 -0.17 37.70
N LEU A 157 9.43 -0.03 37.22
CA LEU A 157 8.92 -0.69 36.01
C LEU A 157 9.13 0.16 34.74
N ALA A 158 9.42 1.44 34.92
CA ALA A 158 9.63 2.39 33.82
C ALA A 158 10.68 1.94 32.78
N PRO A 159 11.89 1.45 33.16
CA PRO A 159 12.90 1.05 32.18
C PRO A 159 12.48 -0.12 31.29
N PHE A 160 11.76 -1.09 31.85
CA PHE A 160 11.28 -2.25 31.11
C PHE A 160 10.19 -1.87 30.11
N LEU A 161 9.29 -0.97 30.52
CA LEU A 161 8.20 -0.52 29.67
C LEU A 161 8.69 0.35 28.50
N VAL A 162 9.65 1.25 28.73
CA VAL A 162 10.29 2.03 27.66
C VAL A 162 10.93 1.11 26.61
N LEU A 163 11.60 0.03 27.04
CA LEU A 163 12.18 -0.94 26.12
C LEU A 163 11.11 -1.63 25.26
N LEU A 164 10.01 -2.06 25.88
CA LEU A 164 8.90 -2.68 25.14
C LEU A 164 8.23 -1.69 24.17
N GLU A 165 8.02 -0.45 24.57
CA GLU A 165 7.42 0.57 23.70
C GLU A 165 8.34 0.90 22.52
N LEU A 166 9.65 1.00 22.73
CA LEU A 166 10.62 1.18 21.65
C LEU A 166 10.57 0.03 20.64
N ILE A 167 10.46 -1.21 21.13
CA ILE A 167 10.33 -2.41 20.30
C ILE A 167 9.01 -2.35 19.51
N SER A 168 7.89 -2.10 20.20
CA SER A 168 6.55 -1.96 19.60
C SER A 168 6.52 -0.88 18.51
N TYR A 169 7.11 0.29 18.80
CA TYR A 169 7.23 1.41 17.87
C TYR A 169 8.00 1.00 16.61
N ARG A 170 9.11 0.25 16.73
CA ARG A 170 9.83 -0.26 15.55
C ARG A 170 9.03 -1.31 14.76
N PHE A 171 8.33 -2.21 15.44
CA PHE A 171 7.51 -3.24 14.79
C PHE A 171 6.31 -2.65 14.05
N ARG A 172 5.80 -1.50 14.49
CA ARG A 172 4.77 -0.72 13.81
C ARG A 172 5.12 -0.45 12.34
N ALA A 173 6.33 0.07 12.10
CA ALA A 173 6.86 0.34 10.76
C ALA A 173 6.98 -0.93 9.89
N LEU A 174 7.45 -2.03 10.48
CA LEU A 174 7.65 -3.28 9.76
C LEU A 174 6.32 -3.95 9.43
N SER A 175 5.42 -4.02 10.39
CA SER A 175 4.13 -4.70 10.26
C SER A 175 3.25 -4.11 9.17
N LEU A 176 3.30 -2.78 8.98
CA LEU A 176 2.55 -2.07 7.97
C LEU A 176 2.95 -2.49 6.54
N GLY A 177 4.26 -2.51 6.24
CA GLY A 177 4.78 -2.95 4.94
C GLY A 177 4.64 -4.46 4.70
N ILE A 178 4.87 -5.28 5.74
CA ILE A 178 4.68 -6.74 5.67
C ILE A 178 3.22 -7.08 5.35
N ARG A 179 2.26 -6.37 5.95
CA ARG A 179 0.84 -6.59 5.68
C ARG A 179 0.47 -6.37 4.23
N LEU A 180 0.96 -5.28 3.64
CA LEU A 180 0.71 -4.95 2.23
C LEU A 180 1.32 -6.03 1.32
N PHE A 181 2.57 -6.40 1.59
CA PHE A 181 3.26 -7.46 0.85
C PHE A 181 2.55 -8.81 0.95
N ALA A 182 2.26 -9.27 2.17
CA ALA A 182 1.68 -10.59 2.40
C ALA A 182 0.31 -10.73 1.73
N ASN A 183 -0.54 -9.71 1.84
CA ASN A 183 -1.87 -9.74 1.23
C ASN A 183 -1.79 -9.78 -0.30
N MET A 184 -0.93 -8.95 -0.91
CA MET A 184 -0.79 -8.92 -2.38
C MET A 184 -0.05 -10.15 -2.92
N MET A 185 0.94 -10.68 -2.21
CA MET A 185 1.65 -11.88 -2.65
C MET A 185 0.80 -13.15 -2.48
N ALA A 186 0.11 -13.29 -1.35
CA ALA A 186 -0.69 -14.48 -1.05
C ALA A 186 -1.93 -14.59 -1.95
N GLY A 187 -2.65 -13.50 -2.18
CA GLY A 187 -3.83 -13.50 -3.05
C GLY A 187 -3.50 -13.93 -4.48
N HIS A 188 -2.53 -13.25 -5.10
CA HIS A 188 -2.07 -13.55 -6.45
C HIS A 188 -1.52 -14.97 -6.60
N SER A 189 -0.84 -15.48 -5.57
CA SER A 189 -0.36 -16.87 -5.56
C SER A 189 -1.52 -17.87 -5.47
N LEU A 190 -2.52 -17.60 -4.62
CA LEU A 190 -3.69 -18.45 -4.43
C LEU A 190 -4.54 -18.53 -5.69
N VAL A 191 -4.87 -17.38 -6.31
CA VAL A 191 -5.65 -17.32 -7.56
C VAL A 191 -4.92 -18.08 -8.68
N LYS A 192 -3.59 -17.98 -8.77
CA LYS A 192 -2.81 -18.68 -9.78
C LYS A 192 -2.74 -20.19 -9.56
N ILE A 193 -2.60 -20.64 -8.31
CA ILE A 193 -2.60 -22.07 -7.99
C ILE A 193 -3.98 -22.69 -8.33
N LEU A 194 -5.07 -22.02 -7.94
CA LEU A 194 -6.42 -22.52 -8.20
C LEU A 194 -6.82 -22.46 -9.68
N SER A 195 -6.42 -21.41 -10.41
CA SER A 195 -6.60 -21.36 -11.87
C SER A 195 -5.78 -22.44 -12.59
N GLY A 196 -4.57 -22.75 -12.10
CA GLY A 196 -3.78 -23.89 -12.55
C GLY A 196 -4.53 -25.22 -12.38
N PHE A 197 -5.13 -25.46 -11.22
CA PHE A 197 -5.96 -26.64 -10.99
C PHE A 197 -7.22 -26.68 -11.85
N ALA A 198 -7.90 -25.54 -12.04
CA ALA A 198 -9.06 -25.45 -12.93
C ALA A 198 -8.69 -25.80 -14.38
N TRP A 199 -7.53 -25.32 -14.85
CA TRP A 199 -7.02 -25.61 -16.19
C TRP A 199 -6.63 -27.08 -16.37
N THR A 200 -5.93 -27.68 -15.41
CA THR A 200 -5.56 -29.11 -15.52
C THR A 200 -6.80 -29.99 -15.55
N MET A 201 -7.80 -29.74 -14.71
CA MET A 201 -9.07 -30.47 -14.75
C MET A 201 -9.83 -30.30 -16.06
N LEU A 202 -9.82 -29.10 -16.66
CA LEU A 202 -10.39 -28.86 -17.98
C LEU A 202 -9.68 -29.69 -19.07
N SER A 203 -8.34 -29.76 -19.01
CA SER A 203 -7.51 -30.42 -20.03
C SER A 203 -7.58 -31.95 -20.00
N MET A 204 -7.94 -32.57 -18.87
CA MET A 204 -7.99 -34.03 -18.70
C MET A 204 -9.25 -34.69 -19.30
N GLY A 205 -10.29 -33.91 -19.62
CA GLY A 205 -11.54 -34.42 -20.21
C GLY A 205 -12.38 -35.34 -19.29
N GLY A 206 -13.52 -35.83 -19.79
CA GLY A 206 -14.39 -36.78 -19.08
C GLY A 206 -15.23 -36.17 -17.94
N ILE A 207 -15.49 -36.94 -16.87
CA ILE A 207 -16.25 -36.47 -15.67
C ILE A 207 -15.56 -35.27 -15.00
N MET A 208 -14.23 -35.18 -15.12
CA MET A 208 -13.43 -34.05 -14.63
C MET A 208 -13.78 -32.73 -15.34
N TYR A 209 -14.29 -32.80 -16.58
CA TYR A 209 -14.80 -31.64 -17.31
C TYR A 209 -16.07 -31.07 -16.69
N LEU A 210 -16.88 -31.82 -15.93
CA LEU A 210 -17.95 -31.20 -15.15
C LEU A 210 -17.43 -30.65 -13.81
N ALA A 211 -16.41 -31.29 -13.24
CA ALA A 211 -15.80 -30.88 -11.97
C ALA A 211 -15.05 -29.53 -12.05
N HIS A 212 -14.57 -29.10 -13.23
CA HIS A 212 -13.85 -27.81 -13.40
C HIS A 212 -14.69 -26.58 -12.99
N LEU A 213 -16.02 -26.69 -13.03
CA LEU A 213 -16.92 -25.59 -12.71
C LEU A 213 -16.76 -25.12 -11.25
N ALA A 214 -16.46 -26.06 -10.34
CA ALA A 214 -16.28 -25.75 -8.92
C ALA A 214 -15.00 -24.92 -8.66
N PRO A 215 -13.78 -25.34 -9.09
CA PRO A 215 -12.59 -24.51 -9.03
C PRO A 215 -12.74 -23.17 -9.75
N PHE A 216 -13.42 -23.14 -10.90
CA PHE A 216 -13.66 -21.90 -11.64
C PHE A 216 -14.49 -20.88 -10.84
N LEU A 217 -15.58 -21.34 -10.23
CA LEU A 217 -16.43 -20.49 -9.37
C LEU A 217 -15.66 -19.97 -8.16
N ILE A 218 -14.81 -20.80 -7.55
CA ILE A 218 -13.95 -20.40 -6.43
C ILE A 218 -12.94 -19.33 -6.89
N VAL A 219 -12.29 -19.49 -8.04
CA VAL A 219 -11.35 -18.50 -8.59
C VAL A 219 -12.07 -17.18 -8.85
N PHE A 220 -13.27 -17.22 -9.43
CA PHE A 220 -14.07 -16.01 -9.67
C PHE A 220 -14.41 -15.29 -8.35
N ALA A 221 -14.88 -16.03 -7.35
CA ALA A 221 -15.19 -15.47 -6.03
C ALA A 221 -13.95 -14.89 -5.33
N LEU A 222 -12.82 -15.60 -5.39
CA LEU A 222 -11.56 -15.15 -4.79
C LEU A 222 -10.99 -13.91 -5.48
N THR A 223 -11.14 -13.79 -6.81
CA THR A 223 -10.71 -12.58 -7.53
C THR A 223 -11.51 -11.37 -7.07
N GLY A 224 -12.82 -11.51 -6.85
CA GLY A 224 -13.65 -10.46 -6.27
C GLY A 224 -13.27 -10.11 -4.82
N LEU A 225 -12.92 -11.12 -4.02
CA LEU A 225 -12.42 -10.90 -2.65
C LEU A 225 -11.07 -10.16 -2.66
N GLU A 226 -10.15 -10.55 -3.54
CA GLU A 226 -8.83 -9.95 -3.67
C GLU A 226 -8.91 -8.49 -4.11
N LEU A 227 -9.86 -8.14 -4.99
CA LEU A 227 -10.18 -6.75 -5.32
C LEU A 227 -10.54 -5.92 -4.08
N GLY A 228 -11.41 -6.48 -3.22
CA GLY A 228 -11.80 -5.83 -1.97
C GLY A 228 -10.62 -5.66 -1.03
N VAL A 229 -9.79 -6.70 -0.87
CA VAL A 229 -8.58 -6.65 -0.03
C VAL A 229 -7.57 -5.63 -0.57
N ALA A 230 -7.39 -5.52 -1.88
CA ALA A 230 -6.49 -4.56 -2.53
C ALA A 230 -6.84 -3.11 -2.18
N ILE A 231 -8.14 -2.76 -2.22
CA ILE A 231 -8.65 -1.43 -1.86
C ILE A 231 -8.53 -1.20 -0.34
N LEU A 232 -8.97 -2.17 0.47
CA LEU A 232 -8.91 -2.08 1.92
C LEU A 232 -7.48 -1.94 2.42
N GLN A 233 -6.51 -2.56 1.76
CA GLN A 233 -5.12 -2.48 2.18
C GLN A 233 -4.53 -1.08 1.99
N ALA A 234 -4.90 -0.36 0.93
CA ALA A 234 -4.51 1.04 0.74
C ALA A 234 -5.15 1.95 1.81
N TYR A 235 -6.43 1.71 2.13
CA TYR A 235 -7.14 2.41 3.21
C TYR A 235 -6.50 2.16 4.59
N VAL A 236 -6.33 0.89 4.97
CA VAL A 236 -5.72 0.50 6.26
C VAL A 236 -4.30 1.04 6.38
N PHE A 237 -3.55 1.08 5.29
CA PHE A 237 -2.21 1.65 5.31
C PHE A 237 -2.23 3.15 5.63
N THR A 238 -3.16 3.87 4.99
CA THR A 238 -3.29 5.33 5.12
C THR A 238 -3.82 5.74 6.49
N ILE A 239 -4.84 5.04 7.02
CA ILE A 239 -5.37 5.33 8.37
C ILE A 239 -4.32 5.08 9.46
N LEU A 240 -3.52 4.01 9.37
CA LEU A 240 -2.44 3.76 10.32
C LEU A 240 -1.38 4.88 10.29
N ILE A 241 -1.04 5.38 9.10
CA ILE A 241 -0.14 6.55 8.98
C ILE A 241 -0.73 7.78 9.65
N CYS A 242 -2.02 8.06 9.45
CA CYS A 242 -2.67 9.20 10.11
C CYS A 242 -2.64 9.08 11.63
N ILE A 243 -2.91 7.88 12.16
CA ILE A 243 -2.82 7.60 13.61
C ILE A 243 -1.38 7.83 14.10
N TYR A 244 -0.38 7.28 13.40
CA TYR A 244 1.02 7.40 13.83
C TYR A 244 1.54 8.83 13.73
N LEU A 245 1.08 9.58 12.74
CA LEU A 245 1.36 11.00 12.61
C LEU A 245 0.66 11.79 13.73
N ASN A 246 -0.56 11.42 14.12
CA ASN A 246 -1.25 12.02 15.24
C ASN A 246 -0.51 11.79 16.56
N ASP A 247 -0.10 10.56 16.85
CA ASP A 247 0.70 10.20 18.03
C ASP A 247 2.01 11.01 18.10
N ALA A 248 2.64 11.26 16.95
CA ALA A 248 3.89 12.02 16.88
C ALA A 248 3.70 13.54 17.08
N ILE A 249 2.56 14.09 16.67
CA ILE A 249 2.26 15.53 16.74
C ILE A 249 1.60 15.91 18.07
N ASN A 250 0.66 15.12 18.57
CA ASN A 250 0.00 15.36 19.85
C ASN A 250 0.50 14.32 20.84
N LEU A 251 1.51 14.69 21.61
CA LEU A 251 1.96 13.86 22.71
C LEU A 251 0.85 13.78 23.77
N HIS A 252 0.51 12.56 24.17
CA HIS A 252 -0.41 12.26 25.26
C HIS A 252 0.12 12.73 26.63
#